data_AF-A0A7C3PSY6-F1
#
_entry.id   AF-A0A7C3PSY6-F1
#
_cell.length_a   1.000
_cell.length_b   1.000
_cell.length_c   1.000
_cell.angle_alpha   90.00
_cell.angle_beta   90.00
_cell.angle_gamma   90.00
#
_symmetry.space_group_name_H-M   'P 1'
#
loop_
_entity.id
_entity.type
_entity.pdbx_description
1 polymer ?
#
loop_
_entity_poly.entity_id
_entity_poly.type
_entity_poly.pdbx_seq_one_letter_code
_entity_poly.pdbx_strand_id
1 'polypeptide(L)'
;MKNPAVYLFILLLYACSSTTTITGSWKNPSLQGKNYESIVVVALTSHAVAKSTVENDIAALLREYQVSVKRGIDILPPKLNNSDSDYVQVMNKLRDNGVDGILTISLLKEETESQYVPGGYSYDPFRFDYYRNF
;
A
#
# COMPACT_ATOMS: atom_id res chain seq x y z
N MET A 1 8.39 33.27 -33.13
CA MET A 1 7.77 33.69 -31.85
C MET A 1 7.85 32.50 -30.90
N LYS A 2 8.75 32.54 -29.91
CA LYS A 2 8.89 31.47 -28.90
C LYS A 2 7.83 31.73 -27.83
N ASN A 3 6.75 30.95 -27.82
CA ASN A 3 5.67 31.13 -26.85
C ASN A 3 6.10 30.54 -25.50
N PRO A 4 6.38 31.38 -24.47
CA PRO A 4 6.85 30.89 -23.17
C PRO A 4 5.81 30.00 -22.47
N ALA A 5 4.53 30.14 -22.82
CA ALA A 5 3.45 29.30 -22.33
C ALA A 5 3.62 27.81 -22.71
N VAL A 6 4.22 27.51 -23.87
CA VAL A 6 4.45 26.13 -24.32
C VAL A 6 5.53 25.47 -23.46
N TYR A 7 6.58 26.22 -23.10
CA TYR A 7 7.63 25.72 -22.22
C TYR A 7 7.13 25.47 -20.79
N LEU A 8 6.25 26.33 -20.28
CA LEU A 8 5.63 26.15 -18.96
C LEU A 8 4.74 24.90 -18.92
N PHE A 9 3.97 24.65 -19.99
CA PHE A 9 3.11 23.47 -20.09
C PHE A 9 3.92 22.17 -20.13
N ILE A 10 5.04 22.15 -20.87
CA ILE A 10 5.96 21.01 -20.88
C ILE A 10 6.55 20.74 -19.49
N LEU A 11 6.90 21.79 -18.74
CA LEU A 11 7.46 21.68 -17.39
C LEU A 11 6.44 21.11 -16.38
N LEU A 12 5.16 21.45 -16.53
CA LEU A 12 4.07 20.91 -15.70
C LEU A 12 3.83 19.41 -15.96
N LEU A 13 4.07 18.92 -17.19
CA LEU A 13 3.93 17.50 -17.52
C LEU A 13 5.03 16.63 -16.88
N TYR A 14 6.22 17.20 -16.60
CA TYR A 14 7.31 16.48 -15.93
C TYR A 14 7.13 16.34 -14.42
N ALA A 15 6.24 17.11 -13.79
CA ALA A 15 6.02 17.08 -12.35
C ALA A 15 5.20 15.85 -11.87
N CYS A 16 4.57 15.11 -12.78
CA CYS A 16 3.74 13.94 -12.46
C CYS A 16 4.50 12.62 -12.71
N SER A 17 5.71 12.48 -12.14
CA SER A 17 6.44 11.21 -12.17
C SER A 17 6.25 10.49 -10.84
N SER A 18 5.84 9.22 -10.88
CA SER A 18 5.69 8.42 -9.66
C SER A 18 7.02 8.25 -8.94
N THR A 19 7.02 8.36 -7.61
CA THR A 19 8.18 8.13 -6.75
C THR A 19 8.46 6.64 -6.51
N THR A 20 7.55 5.75 -6.92
CA THR A 20 7.73 4.30 -6.76
C THR A 20 8.71 3.75 -7.79
N THR A 21 9.86 3.28 -7.32
CA THR A 21 10.85 2.58 -8.14
C THR A 21 10.78 1.07 -7.88
N ILE A 22 10.75 0.27 -8.95
CA ILE A 22 10.85 -1.19 -8.83
C ILE A 22 12.32 -1.52 -8.60
N THR A 23 12.66 -1.92 -7.38
CA THR A 23 14.03 -2.28 -6.98
C THR A 23 14.48 -3.63 -7.54
N GLY A 24 13.54 -4.50 -7.88
CA GLY A 24 13.80 -5.79 -8.52
C GLY A 24 12.52 -6.57 -8.79
N SER A 25 12.57 -7.42 -9.82
CA SER A 25 11.52 -8.38 -10.13
C SER A 25 12.17 -9.70 -10.51
N TRP A 26 11.65 -10.79 -9.97
CA TRP A 26 12.14 -12.13 -10.25
C TRP A 26 10.97 -13.07 -10.53
N LYS A 27 11.10 -13.88 -11.57
CA LYS A 27 10.16 -14.93 -11.96
C LYS A 27 10.95 -16.18 -12.29
N ASN A 28 10.46 -17.35 -11.86
CA ASN A 28 11.02 -18.62 -12.29
C ASN A 28 10.78 -18.82 -13.81
N PRO A 29 11.85 -18.95 -14.64
CA PRO A 29 11.71 -19.06 -16.10
C PRO A 29 11.04 -20.36 -16.55
N SER A 30 11.07 -21.41 -15.72
CA SER A 30 10.47 -22.72 -16.03
C SER A 30 8.95 -22.76 -15.80
N LEU A 31 8.37 -21.77 -15.13
CA LEU A 31 6.94 -21.71 -14.86
C LEU A 31 6.21 -20.97 -15.99
N GLN A 32 5.32 -21.69 -16.67
CA GLN A 32 4.35 -21.08 -17.58
C GLN A 32 3.28 -20.31 -16.79
N GLY A 33 2.60 -19.36 -17.44
CA GLY A 33 1.54 -18.58 -16.80
C GLY A 33 0.44 -19.50 -16.28
N LYS A 34 0.28 -19.57 -14.94
CA LYS A 34 -0.83 -20.25 -14.30
C LYS A 34 -1.93 -19.21 -14.05
N ASN A 35 -3.16 -19.55 -14.41
CA ASN A 35 -4.32 -18.79 -13.98
C ASN A 35 -4.68 -19.22 -12.56
N TYR A 36 -4.83 -18.24 -11.67
CA TYR A 36 -5.21 -18.46 -10.28
C TYR A 36 -6.68 -18.12 -10.10
N GLU A 37 -7.46 -19.05 -9.57
CA GLU A 37 -8.89 -18.86 -9.27
C GLU A 37 -9.11 -18.47 -7.82
N SER A 38 -8.25 -18.93 -6.88
CA SER A 38 -8.38 -18.64 -5.46
C SER A 38 -7.05 -18.31 -4.78
N ILE A 39 -6.88 -17.03 -4.45
CA ILE A 39 -5.67 -16.52 -3.82
C ILE A 39 -5.91 -16.24 -2.35
N VAL A 40 -4.94 -16.60 -1.50
CA VAL A 40 -4.84 -16.01 -0.15
C VAL A 40 -3.86 -14.83 -0.16
N VAL A 41 -4.24 -13.73 0.48
CA VAL A 41 -3.34 -12.59 0.72
C VAL A 41 -2.84 -12.64 2.16
N VAL A 42 -1.53 -12.59 2.36
CA VAL A 42 -0.89 -12.65 3.68
C VAL A 42 0.08 -11.48 3.84
N ALA A 43 -0.19 -10.59 4.79
CA ALA A 43 0.76 -9.55 5.19
C ALA A 43 1.63 -10.02 6.37
N LEU A 44 2.95 -9.97 6.18
CA LEU A 44 3.97 -10.33 7.16
C LEU A 44 4.27 -9.13 8.07
N THR A 45 3.38 -8.91 9.03
CA THR A 45 3.55 -7.86 10.06
C THR A 45 3.02 -8.36 11.41
N SER A 46 3.63 -7.87 12.49
CA SER A 46 3.16 -8.08 13.86
C SER A 46 1.97 -7.19 14.23
N HIS A 47 1.74 -6.11 13.46
CA HIS A 47 0.67 -5.15 13.72
C HIS A 47 -0.66 -5.63 13.11
N ALA A 48 -1.57 -6.12 13.95
CA ALA A 48 -2.85 -6.70 13.51
C ALA A 48 -3.72 -5.73 12.68
N VAL A 49 -3.72 -4.44 13.04
CA VAL A 49 -4.47 -3.41 12.30
C VAL A 49 -3.89 -3.23 10.91
N ALA A 50 -2.58 -2.99 10.80
CA ALA A 50 -1.90 -2.85 9.51
C ALA A 50 -2.06 -4.11 8.65
N LYS A 51 -1.98 -5.29 9.26
CA LYS A 51 -2.22 -6.58 8.59
C LYS A 51 -3.61 -6.62 7.97
N SER A 52 -4.64 -6.33 8.77
CA SER A 52 -6.03 -6.33 8.31
C SER A 52 -6.25 -5.33 7.18
N THR A 53 -5.76 -4.10 7.33
CA THR A 53 -5.89 -3.05 6.31
C THR A 53 -5.26 -3.47 4.98
N VAL A 54 -3.99 -3.88 5.00
CA VAL A 54 -3.27 -4.30 3.79
C VAL A 54 -3.94 -5.50 3.12
N GLU A 55 -4.33 -6.52 3.90
CA GLU A 55 -5.00 -7.70 3.35
C GLU A 55 -6.39 -7.36 2.78
N ASN A 56 -7.13 -6.43 3.39
CA ASN A 56 -8.43 -5.97 2.91
C ASN A 56 -8.32 -5.23 1.59
N ASP A 57 -7.41 -4.26 1.50
CA ASP A 57 -7.26 -3.39 0.33
C ASP A 57 -6.80 -4.20 -0.87
N ILE A 58 -5.81 -5.08 -0.69
CA ILE A 58 -5.33 -5.96 -1.75
C ILE A 58 -6.40 -6.98 -2.15
N ALA A 59 -7.17 -7.50 -1.19
CA ALA A 59 -8.28 -8.40 -1.52
C ALA A 59 -9.40 -7.68 -2.29
N ALA A 60 -9.67 -6.40 -2.01
CA ALA A 60 -10.61 -5.61 -2.79
C ALA A 60 -10.13 -5.47 -4.24
N LEU A 61 -8.87 -5.08 -4.44
CA LEU A 61 -8.26 -4.94 -5.76
C LEU A 61 -8.28 -6.26 -6.55
N LEU A 62 -7.88 -7.36 -5.94
CA LEU A 62 -7.85 -8.67 -6.62
C LEU A 62 -9.24 -9.19 -7.00
N ARG A 63 -10.29 -8.85 -6.23
CA ARG A 63 -11.68 -9.21 -6.57
C ARG A 63 -12.18 -8.49 -7.81
N GLU A 64 -11.67 -7.29 -8.12
CA GLU A 64 -11.98 -6.59 -9.38
C GLU A 64 -11.52 -7.39 -10.61
N TYR A 65 -10.46 -8.20 -10.45
CA TYR A 65 -9.96 -9.13 -11.47
C TYR A 65 -10.69 -10.49 -11.48
N GLN A 66 -11.86 -10.59 -10.83
CA GLN A 66 -12.69 -11.80 -10.76
C GLN A 66 -12.00 -13.01 -10.09
N VAL A 67 -10.99 -12.77 -9.25
CA VAL A 67 -10.33 -13.81 -8.46
C VAL A 67 -11.02 -13.96 -7.10
N SER A 68 -11.18 -15.20 -6.62
CA SER A 68 -11.66 -15.45 -5.26
C SER A 68 -10.54 -15.18 -4.26
N VAL A 69 -10.74 -14.25 -3.33
CA VAL A 69 -9.67 -13.82 -2.41
C VAL A 69 -10.04 -14.08 -0.96
N LYS A 70 -9.16 -14.81 -0.27
CA LYS A 70 -9.20 -15.04 1.17
C LYS A 70 -8.12 -14.21 1.87
N ARG A 71 -8.40 -13.77 3.09
CA ARG A 71 -7.43 -13.02 3.90
C ARG A 71 -6.70 -13.97 4.82
N GLY A 72 -5.39 -13.79 4.93
CA GLY A 72 -4.52 -14.56 5.80
C GLY A 72 -4.93 -14.45 7.26
N ILE A 73 -5.39 -13.26 7.69
CA ILE A 73 -5.84 -12.98 9.06
C ILE A 73 -7.07 -13.81 9.48
N ASP A 74 -7.90 -14.24 8.53
CA ASP A 74 -9.11 -15.03 8.82
C ASP A 74 -8.82 -16.54 8.90
N ILE A 75 -7.84 -17.02 8.14
CA ILE A 75 -7.59 -18.46 7.97
C ILE A 75 -6.37 -18.93 8.76
N LEU A 76 -5.34 -18.10 8.88
CA LEU A 76 -4.08 -18.46 9.52
C LEU A 76 -4.11 -18.12 11.01
N PRO A 77 -3.42 -18.91 11.86
CA PRO A 77 -3.30 -18.59 13.27
C PRO A 77 -2.54 -17.26 13.46
N PRO A 78 -2.88 -16.46 14.49
CA PRO A 78 -2.29 -15.13 14.71
C PRO A 78 -0.81 -15.19 15.11
N LYS A 79 -0.34 -16.33 15.62
CA LYS A 79 1.07 -16.59 15.93
C LYS A 79 1.52 -17.86 15.21
N LEU A 80 2.65 -17.75 14.51
CA LEU A 80 3.39 -18.86 13.93
C LEU A 80 4.75 -18.88 14.63
N ASN A 81 5.16 -20.02 15.17
CA ASN A 81 6.42 -20.15 15.91
C ASN A 81 7.58 -20.58 15.00
N ASN A 82 7.42 -20.46 13.67
CA ASN A 82 8.38 -20.90 12.65
C ASN A 82 8.83 -22.36 12.85
N SER A 83 7.92 -23.22 13.28
CA SER A 83 8.17 -24.65 13.43
C SER A 83 7.68 -25.44 12.21
N ASP A 84 8.25 -26.61 11.96
CA ASP A 84 7.80 -27.48 10.87
C ASP A 84 6.33 -27.89 11.01
N SER A 85 5.84 -28.04 12.24
CA SER A 85 4.43 -28.34 12.51
C SER A 85 3.50 -27.16 12.18
N ASP A 86 3.96 -25.92 12.32
CA ASP A 86 3.19 -24.75 11.89
C ASP A 86 3.11 -24.69 10.36
N TYR A 87 4.19 -25.02 9.65
CA TYR A 87 4.19 -25.06 8.20
C TYR A 87 3.15 -26.06 7.66
N VAL A 88 3.12 -27.28 8.21
CA VAL A 88 2.15 -28.31 7.82
C VAL A 88 0.73 -27.83 8.10
N GLN A 89 0.47 -27.21 9.26
CA GLN A 89 -0.85 -26.67 9.59
C GLN A 89 -1.30 -25.57 8.64
N VAL A 90 -0.40 -24.62 8.31
CA VAL A 90 -0.70 -23.55 7.33
C VAL A 90 -1.03 -24.16 5.98
N MET A 91 -0.19 -25.08 5.48
CA MET A 91 -0.42 -25.71 4.18
C MET A 91 -1.74 -26.50 4.13
N ASN A 92 -2.08 -27.23 5.20
CA ASN A 92 -3.35 -27.94 5.29
C ASN A 92 -4.54 -26.97 5.26
N LYS A 93 -4.51 -25.91 6.07
CA LYS A 93 -5.56 -24.90 6.06
C LYS A 93 -5.76 -24.24 4.69
N LEU A 94 -4.68 -23.98 3.96
CA LEU A 94 -4.77 -23.42 2.61
C LEU A 94 -5.42 -24.40 1.63
N ARG A 95 -5.05 -25.68 1.69
CA ARG A 95 -5.64 -26.74 0.87
C ARG A 95 -7.12 -26.95 1.18
N ASP A 96 -7.48 -26.99 2.47
CA ASP A 96 -8.87 -27.13 2.93
C ASP A 96 -9.74 -25.97 2.45
N ASN A 97 -9.13 -24.81 2.24
CA ASN A 97 -9.80 -23.62 1.74
C ASN A 97 -9.85 -23.53 0.21
N GLY A 98 -9.29 -24.50 -0.52
CA GLY A 98 -9.26 -24.53 -1.98
C GLY A 98 -8.36 -23.45 -2.60
N VAL A 99 -7.38 -22.96 -1.84
CA VAL A 99 -6.46 -21.89 -2.29
C VAL A 99 -5.43 -22.47 -3.26
N ASP A 100 -5.27 -21.84 -4.42
CA ASP A 100 -4.36 -22.28 -5.49
C ASP A 100 -3.13 -21.38 -5.67
N GLY A 101 -3.08 -20.25 -4.95
CA GLY A 101 -1.97 -19.30 -4.90
C GLY A 101 -1.89 -18.52 -3.57
N ILE A 102 -0.67 -18.15 -3.17
CA ILE A 102 -0.40 -17.34 -1.98
C ILE A 102 0.29 -16.05 -2.42
N LEU A 103 -0.30 -14.91 -2.07
CA LEU A 103 0.32 -13.59 -2.22
C LEU A 103 0.82 -13.13 -0.86
N THR A 104 2.14 -13.05 -0.71
CA THR A 104 2.79 -12.62 0.52
C THR A 104 3.33 -11.20 0.38
N ILE A 105 3.03 -10.34 1.35
CA ILE A 105 3.43 -8.94 1.36
C ILE A 105 4.26 -8.67 2.61
N SER A 106 5.38 -7.98 2.47
CA SER A 106 6.24 -7.58 3.59
C SER A 106 6.64 -6.12 3.47
N LEU A 107 6.67 -5.41 4.60
CA LEU A 107 7.16 -4.04 4.67
C LEU A 107 8.69 -4.08 4.75
N LEU A 108 9.36 -3.63 3.69
CA LEU A 108 10.83 -3.62 3.63
C LEU A 108 11.44 -2.40 4.35
N LYS A 109 10.82 -1.23 4.20
CA LYS A 109 11.30 0.03 4.76
C LYS A 109 10.14 0.98 5.00
N GLU A 110 10.13 1.61 6.16
CA GLU A 110 9.25 2.72 6.50
C GLU A 110 10.12 3.97 6.70
N GLU A 111 9.81 5.05 5.98
CA GLU A 111 10.48 6.35 6.15
C GLU A 111 9.45 7.32 6.73
N THR A 112 9.66 7.77 7.98
CA THR A 112 8.81 8.77 8.63
C THR A 112 9.46 10.14 8.50
N GLU A 113 8.88 11.02 7.68
CA GLU A 113 9.31 12.42 7.59
C GLU A 113 8.44 13.30 8.49
N SER A 114 9.03 13.85 9.55
CA SER A 114 8.37 14.85 10.40
C SER A 114 8.75 16.25 9.93
N GLN A 115 7.85 16.95 9.23
CA GLN A 115 8.04 18.36 8.92
C GLN A 115 7.72 19.22 10.15
N TYR A 116 8.69 20.03 10.59
CA TYR A 116 8.45 21.03 11.63
C TYR A 116 7.65 22.18 11.03
N VAL A 117 6.43 22.40 11.53
CA VAL A 117 5.64 23.58 11.19
C VAL A 117 5.94 24.64 12.25
N PRO A 118 6.75 25.68 11.97
CA PRO A 118 6.95 26.76 12.92
C PRO A 118 5.60 27.42 13.21
N GLY A 119 5.28 27.59 14.49
CA GLY A 119 4.08 28.30 14.92
C GLY A 119 4.03 29.68 14.26
N GLY A 120 2.98 29.93 13.47
CA GLY A 120 2.81 31.21 12.80
C GLY A 120 2.71 32.32 13.84
N TYR A 121 3.55 33.34 13.70
CA TYR A 121 3.32 34.60 14.41
C TYR A 121 1.95 35.11 13.96
N SER A 122 0.99 35.17 14.88
CA SER A 122 -0.25 35.91 14.65
C SER A 122 0.13 37.35 14.32
N TYR A 123 0.08 37.68 13.04
CA TYR A 123 0.11 39.06 12.60
C TYR A 123 -1.19 39.68 13.10
N ASP A 124 -1.10 40.40 14.21
CA ASP A 124 -2.17 41.26 14.68
C ASP A 124 -2.07 42.57 13.88
N PRO A 125 -2.91 42.79 12.85
CA PRO A 125 -2.87 44.04 12.11
C PRO A 125 -3.33 45.14 13.07
N PHE A 126 -2.41 46.08 13.34
CA PHE A 126 -2.70 47.35 13.99
C PHE A 126 -4.08 47.87 13.60
N ARG A 127 -5.01 47.89 14.56
CA ARG A 127 -6.35 48.44 14.41
C ARG A 127 -6.24 49.94 14.11
N PHE A 128 -6.38 50.32 12.85
CA PHE A 128 -6.67 51.70 12.48
C PHE A 128 -8.16 51.96 12.69
N ASP A 129 -8.46 52.69 13.76
CA ASP A 129 -9.79 53.05 14.27
C ASP A 129 -10.45 54.17 13.43
N TYR A 130 -10.48 54.03 12.10
CA TYR A 130 -10.86 55.14 11.19
C TYR A 130 -12.32 55.10 10.68
N TYR A 131 -13.12 54.10 11.02
CA TYR A 131 -14.54 54.06 10.65
C TYR A 131 -15.41 53.58 11.80
N ARG A 132 -15.50 54.40 12.84
CA ARG A 132 -16.57 54.35 13.84
C ARG A 132 -17.47 55.55 13.64
N ASN A 133 -18.31 55.53 12.60
CA ASN A 133 -19.51 56.38 12.44
C ASN A 133 -20.23 55.98 11.15
N PHE A 134 -21.06 54.93 11.18
CA PHE A 134 -22.33 54.80 10.45
C PHE A 134 -23.21 53.80 11.20
#